data_AF-A0A0A9Z1K3-F1
#
_entry.id   AF-A0A0A9Z1K3-F1
#
_cell.length_a   1.000
_cell.length_b   1.000
_cell.length_c   1.000
_cell.angle_alpha   90.00
_cell.angle_beta   90.00
_cell.angle_gamma   90.00
#
_symmetry.space_group_name_H-M   'P 1'
#
loop_
_entity.id
_entity.type
_entity.pdbx_description
1 polymer ?
#
loop_
_entity_poly.entity_id
_entity_poly.type
_entity_poly.pdbx_seq_one_letter_code
_entity_poly.pdbx_strand_id
1 'polypeptide(L)'
;VRFIFDIPKFYHISSYYTKLGWMKVKQRRLYFIGIMMFGIFNNKVPEYLMSLFSKRSDTQSRTGRGDVEYDLVIPIHRTELFGSSLAVDGVRFWNKLPPHIRAVKSLTTFKKNLREFLSSNTE
;
A
#
# COMPACT_ATOMS: atom_id res chain seq x y z
N VAL A 1 -9.74 -22.07 -0.06
CA VAL A 1 -11.19 -21.74 -0.01
C VAL A 1 -12.04 -22.90 -0.51
N ARG A 2 -11.98 -23.28 -1.80
CA ARG A 2 -12.81 -24.39 -2.34
C ARG A 2 -12.65 -25.71 -1.57
N PHE A 3 -11.42 -26.13 -1.30
CA PHE A 3 -11.14 -27.33 -0.51
C PHE A 3 -11.71 -27.29 0.91
N ILE A 4 -11.74 -26.11 1.56
CA ILE A 4 -12.19 -25.97 2.96
C ILE A 4 -13.70 -26.16 3.08
N PHE A 5 -14.45 -25.69 2.08
CA PHE A 5 -15.92 -25.69 2.07
C PHE A 5 -16.49 -26.73 1.09
N ASP A 6 -15.66 -27.60 0.54
CA ASP A 6 -16.01 -28.59 -0.48
C ASP A 6 -16.85 -27.99 -1.64
N ILE A 7 -16.36 -26.88 -2.21
CA ILE A 7 -17.10 -26.10 -3.21
C ILE A 7 -16.81 -26.63 -4.63
N PRO A 8 -17.83 -26.83 -5.48
CA PRO A 8 -17.66 -27.19 -6.88
C PRO A 8 -16.77 -26.21 -7.67
N LYS A 9 -16.04 -26.71 -8.66
CA LYS A 9 -15.02 -25.95 -9.42
C LYS A 9 -15.52 -24.62 -9.97
N PHE A 10 -16.73 -24.58 -10.52
CA PHE A 10 -17.29 -23.40 -11.20
C PHE A 10 -18.17 -22.52 -10.31
N TYR A 11 -18.35 -22.89 -9.04
CA TYR A 11 -19.16 -22.10 -8.12
C TYR A 11 -18.41 -20.82 -7.69
N HIS A 12 -19.18 -19.76 -7.43
CA HIS A 12 -18.66 -18.46 -7.04
C HIS A 12 -18.11 -18.48 -5.61
N ILE A 13 -16.85 -18.03 -5.43
CA ILE A 13 -16.13 -18.17 -4.16
C ILE A 13 -16.13 -16.92 -3.28
N SER A 14 -16.65 -15.79 -3.75
CA SER A 14 -16.46 -14.50 -3.06
C SER A 14 -17.10 -14.44 -1.68
N SER A 15 -18.27 -15.04 -1.47
CA SER A 15 -18.94 -15.10 -0.16
C SER A 15 -18.14 -15.90 0.87
N TYR A 16 -17.40 -16.91 0.42
CA TYR A 16 -16.59 -17.77 1.28
C TYR A 16 -15.31 -17.10 1.78
N TYR A 17 -14.77 -16.12 1.05
CA TYR A 17 -13.69 -15.28 1.56
C TYR A 17 -14.15 -14.45 2.76
N THR A 18 -15.36 -13.88 2.70
CA THR A 18 -15.97 -13.16 3.82
C THR A 18 -16.20 -14.08 5.01
N LYS A 19 -16.74 -15.29 4.79
CA LYS A 19 -16.92 -16.29 5.86
C LYS A 19 -15.63 -16.68 6.56
N LEU A 20 -14.50 -16.73 5.85
CA LEU A 20 -13.19 -17.02 6.43
C LEU A 20 -12.52 -15.79 7.07
N GLY A 21 -13.09 -14.59 6.94
CA GLY A 21 -12.44 -13.35 7.33
C GLY A 21 -11.17 -13.05 6.53
N TRP A 22 -11.04 -13.61 5.33
CA TRP A 22 -9.88 -13.46 4.46
C TRP A 22 -10.01 -12.22 3.59
N MET A 23 -8.91 -11.47 3.46
CA MET A 23 -8.82 -10.33 2.53
C MET A 23 -8.87 -10.81 1.08
N LYS A 24 -9.51 -10.02 0.22
CA LYS A 24 -9.48 -10.23 -1.24
C LYS A 24 -8.05 -10.04 -1.77
N VAL A 25 -7.74 -10.64 -2.92
CA VAL A 25 -6.39 -10.56 -3.53
C VAL A 25 -5.92 -9.12 -3.72
N LYS A 26 -6.81 -8.22 -4.17
CA LYS A 26 -6.50 -6.78 -4.34
C LYS A 26 -6.08 -6.13 -3.02
N GLN A 27 -6.85 -6.33 -1.94
CA GLN A 27 -6.52 -5.82 -0.60
C GLN A 27 -5.21 -6.42 -0.09
N ARG A 28 -5.00 -7.71 -0.32
CA ARG A 28 -3.76 -8.39 0.10
C ARG A 28 -2.53 -7.82 -0.60
N ARG A 29 -2.62 -7.52 -1.90
CA ARG A 29 -1.56 -6.82 -2.66
C ARG A 29 -1.24 -5.47 -2.01
N LEU A 30 -2.26 -4.64 -1.75
CA LEU A 30 -2.08 -3.33 -1.11
C LEU A 30 -1.50 -3.44 0.30
N TYR A 31 -1.92 -4.42 1.08
CA TYR A 31 -1.39 -4.69 2.41
C TYR A 31 0.11 -4.96 2.38
N PHE A 32 0.57 -5.82 1.46
CA PHE A 32 2.00 -6.11 1.30
C PHE A 32 2.79 -4.90 0.78
N ILE A 33 2.24 -4.15 -0.18
CA ILE A 33 2.84 -2.89 -0.64
C ILE A 33 3.02 -1.93 0.53
N GLY A 34 1.99 -1.73 1.36
CA GLY A 34 2.05 -0.87 2.54
C GLY A 34 3.13 -1.29 3.54
N ILE A 35 3.24 -2.60 3.82
CA ILE A 35 4.31 -3.13 4.68
C ILE A 35 5.69 -2.88 4.09
N MET A 36 5.87 -3.08 2.78
CA MET A 36 7.15 -2.80 2.12
C MET A 36 7.50 -1.32 2.21
N MET A 37 6.55 -0.43 1.91
CA MET A 37 6.72 1.01 2.04
C MET A 37 7.11 1.40 3.48
N PHE A 38 6.42 0.86 4.48
CA PHE A 38 6.79 1.06 5.88
C PHE A 38 8.24 0.64 6.17
N GLY A 39 8.68 -0.51 5.63
CA GLY A 39 10.07 -0.96 5.76
C GLY A 39 11.06 0.03 5.15
N ILE A 40 10.77 0.52 3.95
CA ILE A 40 11.59 1.50 3.23
C ILE A 40 11.72 2.79 4.04
N PHE A 41 10.64 3.31 4.61
CA PHE A 41 10.66 4.53 5.41
C PHE A 41 11.37 4.41 6.75
N ASN A 42 11.38 3.21 7.34
CA ASN A 42 12.07 2.94 8.60
C ASN A 42 13.54 2.48 8.38
N ASN A 43 14.09 2.66 7.17
CA ASN A 43 15.45 2.27 6.79
C ASN A 43 15.77 0.79 7.06
N LYS A 44 14.79 -0.10 6.94
CA LYS A 44 14.94 -1.56 7.18
C LYS A 44 15.18 -2.35 5.90
N VAL A 45 15.59 -1.67 4.82
CA VAL A 45 15.61 -2.20 3.46
C VAL A 45 16.90 -1.72 2.76
N PRO A 46 17.49 -2.48 1.84
CA PRO A 46 18.68 -2.07 1.11
C PRO A 46 18.54 -0.71 0.39
N GLU A 47 19.64 0.04 0.30
CA GLU A 47 19.69 1.39 -0.27
C GLU A 47 19.14 1.48 -1.70
N TYR A 48 19.37 0.45 -2.52
CA TYR A 48 18.87 0.42 -3.91
C TYR A 48 17.34 0.46 -3.99
N LEU A 49 16.63 -0.04 -2.97
CA LEU A 49 15.16 0.07 -2.93
C LEU A 49 14.75 1.45 -2.43
N MET A 50 15.50 2.04 -1.51
CA MET A 50 15.23 3.39 -1.01
C MET A 50 15.41 4.43 -2.12
N SER A 51 16.42 4.27 -2.98
CA SER A 51 16.68 5.18 -4.10
C SER A 51 15.60 5.19 -5.18
N LEU A 52 14.69 4.21 -5.19
CA LEU A 52 13.50 4.23 -6.05
C LEU A 52 12.45 5.26 -5.61
N PHE A 53 12.56 5.78 -4.38
CA PHE A 53 11.58 6.68 -3.79
C PHE A 53 12.22 8.03 -3.45
N SER A 54 11.66 9.10 -4.00
CA SER A 54 12.10 10.46 -3.71
C SER A 54 11.14 11.13 -2.72
N LYS A 55 11.67 11.54 -1.57
CA LYS A 55 10.92 12.38 -0.62
C LYS A 55 10.76 13.77 -1.22
N ARG A 56 9.58 14.37 -1.04
CA ARG A 56 9.34 15.73 -1.55
C ARG A 56 10.27 16.78 -0.93
N SER A 57 10.70 16.56 0.32
CA SER A 57 11.68 17.41 1.02
C SER A 57 13.05 17.52 0.33
N ASP A 58 13.50 16.48 -0.36
CA ASP A 58 14.79 16.48 -1.09
C ASP A 58 14.69 17.16 -2.46
N THR A 59 13.48 17.27 -3.03
CA THR A 59 13.29 17.66 -4.44
C THR A 59 12.86 19.13 -4.60
N GLN A 60 12.33 19.79 -3.56
CA GLN A 60 11.77 21.12 -3.69
C GLN A 60 12.40 22.16 -2.76
N SER A 61 13.15 23.10 -3.35
CA SER A 61 13.52 24.40 -2.80
C SER A 61 12.43 25.48 -2.99
N ARG A 62 11.23 25.09 -3.48
CA ARG A 62 10.14 26.02 -3.84
C ARG A 62 8.81 25.53 -3.29
N THR A 63 8.49 25.96 -2.08
CA THR A 63 7.19 25.80 -1.41
C THR A 63 6.09 26.53 -2.20
N GLY A 64 5.25 25.75 -2.89
CA GLY A 64 3.99 26.22 -3.47
C GLY A 64 2.83 25.92 -2.50
N ARG A 65 1.86 26.84 -2.39
CA ARG A 65 0.82 26.94 -1.33
C ARG A 65 -0.22 25.79 -1.22
N GLY A 66 0.11 24.55 -1.59
CA GLY A 66 -0.73 23.35 -1.44
C GLY A 66 -0.01 22.18 -0.76
N ASP A 67 1.05 22.47 -0.01
CA ASP A 67 2.20 21.56 0.22
C ASP A 67 2.08 20.54 1.37
N VAL A 68 0.88 20.27 1.88
CA VAL A 68 0.75 19.65 3.22
C VAL A 68 0.44 18.15 3.21
N GLU A 69 0.05 17.55 2.08
CA GLU A 69 -0.63 16.24 2.16
C GLU A 69 0.21 15.00 1.78
N TYR A 70 1.25 15.16 0.95
CA TYR A 70 1.94 14.02 0.31
C TYR A 70 3.45 13.95 0.62
N ASP A 71 3.88 12.87 1.28
CA ASP A 71 5.28 12.67 1.70
C ASP A 71 6.21 12.32 0.52
N LEU A 72 5.66 11.72 -0.55
CA LEU A 72 6.42 11.17 -1.67
C LEU A 72 6.02 11.78 -3.00
N VAL A 73 7.03 12.00 -3.86
CA VAL A 73 6.83 12.41 -5.25
C VAL A 73 6.53 11.17 -6.10
N ILE A 74 5.45 11.24 -6.89
CA ILE A 74 5.13 10.18 -7.86
C ILE A 74 6.13 10.28 -9.02
N PRO A 75 6.88 9.20 -9.34
CA PRO A 75 7.79 9.20 -10.48
C PRO A 75 7.06 9.45 -11.81
N ILE A 76 7.64 10.26 -12.67
CA ILE A 76 7.14 10.46 -14.04
C ILE A 76 7.32 9.16 -14.81
N HIS A 77 6.28 8.73 -15.51
CA HIS A 77 6.27 7.48 -16.24
C HIS A 77 5.55 7.62 -17.56
N ARG A 78 6.11 7.01 -18.60
CA ARG A 78 5.57 7.04 -19.97
C ARG A 78 4.74 5.81 -20.32
N THR A 79 4.99 4.69 -19.64
CA THR A 79 4.34 3.40 -19.92
C THR A 79 3.42 2.98 -18.79
N GLU A 80 2.31 2.32 -19.13
CA GLU A 80 1.37 1.77 -18.16
C GLU A 80 1.99 0.68 -17.28
N LEU A 81 2.90 -0.11 -17.88
CA LEU A 81 3.68 -1.13 -17.17
C LEU A 81 4.49 -0.52 -16.02
N PHE A 82 5.18 0.60 -16.28
CA PHE A 82 5.92 1.29 -15.23
C PHE A 82 4.98 2.02 -14.26
N GLY A 83 3.84 2.52 -14.74
CA GLY A 83 2.78 3.08 -13.88
C GLY A 83 2.23 2.07 -12.86
N SER A 84 2.32 0.78 -13.16
CA SER A 84 1.93 -0.33 -12.28
C SER A 84 3.11 -0.91 -11.48
N SER A 85 4.30 -0.33 -11.60
CA SER A 85 5.49 -0.76 -10.86
C SER A 85 5.37 -0.43 -9.37
N LEU A 86 6.16 -1.12 -8.53
CA LEU A 86 6.21 -0.87 -7.10
C LEU A 86 6.53 0.59 -6.77
N ALA A 87 7.39 1.25 -7.54
CA ALA A 87 7.77 2.63 -7.32
C ALA A 87 6.56 3.57 -7.45
N VAL A 88 5.77 3.43 -8.52
CA VAL A 88 4.62 4.31 -8.76
C VAL A 88 3.42 3.91 -7.89
N ASP A 89 3.05 2.62 -7.88
CA ASP A 89 1.90 2.15 -7.11
C ASP A 89 2.14 2.26 -5.60
N GLY A 90 3.36 2.01 -5.14
CA GLY A 90 3.75 2.15 -3.74
C GLY A 90 3.63 3.59 -3.26
N VAL A 91 4.13 4.55 -4.05
CA VAL A 91 3.98 5.99 -3.75
C VAL A 91 2.51 6.39 -3.73
N ARG A 92 1.74 6.03 -4.76
CA ARG A 92 0.30 6.34 -4.84
C ARG A 92 -0.47 5.78 -3.66
N PHE A 93 -0.18 4.54 -3.28
CA PHE A 93 -0.83 3.89 -2.14
C PHE A 93 -0.44 4.56 -0.82
N TRP A 94 0.85 4.81 -0.60
CA TRP A 94 1.35 5.46 0.61
C TRP A 94 0.75 6.86 0.80
N ASN A 95 0.70 7.65 -0.26
CA ASN A 95 0.12 8.99 -0.27
C ASN A 95 -1.39 8.99 0.00
N LYS A 96 -2.10 7.91 -0.33
CA LYS A 96 -3.52 7.74 0.00
C LYS A 96 -3.76 7.31 1.45
N LEU A 97 -2.72 6.92 2.19
CA LEU A 97 -2.89 6.51 3.58
C LEU A 97 -3.14 7.73 4.48
N PRO A 98 -4.13 7.64 5.40
CA PRO A 98 -4.33 8.66 6.40
C PRO A 98 -3.06 8.93 7.22
N PRO A 99 -2.79 10.19 7.59
CA PRO A 99 -1.57 10.56 8.32
C PRO A 99 -1.44 9.85 9.67
N HIS A 100 -2.56 9.55 10.34
CA HIS A 100 -2.55 8.80 11.60
C HIS A 100 -2.04 7.36 11.46
N ILE A 101 -2.20 6.73 10.30
CA ILE A 101 -1.65 5.39 10.02
C ILE A 101 -0.16 5.51 9.67
N ARG A 102 0.22 6.53 8.89
CA ARG A 102 1.61 6.79 8.49
C ARG A 102 2.51 7.16 9.68
N ALA A 103 1.99 7.88 10.66
CA ALA A 103 2.75 8.33 11.84
C ALA A 103 3.09 7.22 12.83
N VAL A 104 2.53 6.02 12.66
CA VAL A 104 2.79 4.88 13.56
C VAL A 104 4.24 4.42 13.41
N LYS A 105 4.96 4.27 14.52
CA LYS A 105 6.37 3.81 14.52
C LYS A 105 6.51 2.29 14.69
N SER A 106 5.52 1.63 15.28
CA SER A 106 5.54 0.18 15.50
C SER A 106 4.98 -0.58 14.31
N LEU A 107 5.74 -1.56 13.80
CA LEU A 107 5.31 -2.40 12.68
C LEU A 107 4.04 -3.20 13.02
N THR A 108 3.88 -3.67 14.27
CA THR A 108 2.72 -4.47 14.68
C THR A 108 1.45 -3.63 14.66
N THR A 109 1.51 -2.43 15.22
CA THR A 109 0.41 -1.46 15.22
C THR A 109 0.09 -1.00 13.79
N PHE A 110 1.12 -0.75 12.96
CA PHE A 110 0.93 -0.37 11.56
C PHE A 110 0.20 -1.46 10.77
N LYS A 111 0.62 -2.74 10.91
CA LYS A 111 -0.05 -3.88 10.28
C LYS A 111 -1.53 -3.98 10.67
N LYS A 112 -1.85 -3.78 11.95
CA LYS A 112 -3.23 -3.81 12.44
C LYS A 112 -4.06 -2.68 11.80
N ASN A 113 -3.61 -1.44 11.91
CA ASN A 113 -4.33 -0.27 11.38
C ASN A 113 -4.49 -0.34 9.86
N LEU A 114 -3.46 -0.83 9.14
CA LEU A 114 -3.52 -1.01 7.69
C LEU A 114 -4.55 -2.07 7.30
N ARG A 115 -4.65 -3.18 8.04
CA ARG A 115 -5.66 -4.21 7.82
C ARG A 115 -7.07 -3.65 8.00
N GLU A 116 -7.29 -2.88 9.06
CA GLU A 116 -8.58 -2.22 9.34
C GLU A 116 -8.95 -1.25 8.21
N PHE A 117 -8.03 -0.36 7.82
CA PHE A 117 -8.22 0.58 6.71
C PHE A 117 -8.57 -0.12 5.38
N LEU A 118 -7.87 -1.21 5.05
CA LEU A 118 -8.13 -1.95 3.81
C LEU A 118 -9.45 -2.75 3.85
N SER A 119 -9.96 -3.04 5.05
CA SER A 119 -11.26 -3.70 5.22
C SER A 119 -12.43 -2.71 5.18
N SER A 120 -12.25 -1.48 5.67
CA SER A 120 -13.28 -0.44 5.67
C SER A 120 -13.46 0.22 4.30
N ASN A 121 -12.40 0.32 3.49
CA ASN A 121 -12.42 0.96 2.17
C ASN A 121 -13.02 0.05 1.07
N THR A 122 -13.99 -0.78 1.43
CA THR A 122 -14.67 -1.73 0.55
C THR A 122 -16.12 -1.34 0.36
N GLU A 123 -16.35 -0.16 -0.23
CA GLU A 123 -17.56 0.18 -0.99
C GLU A 123 -17.16 0.60 -2.40
#